data_AF-Q8X136-F1
#
_entry.id   AF-Q8X136-F1
#
_cell.length_a   1.000
_cell.length_b   1.000
_cell.length_c   1.000
_cell.angle_alpha   90.00
_cell.angle_beta   90.00
_cell.angle_gamma   90.00
#
_symmetry.space_group_name_H-M   'P 1'
#
loop_
_entity.id
_entity.type
_entity.pdbx_description
1 polymer ?
#
loop_
_entity_poly.entity_id
_entity_poly.type
_entity_poly.pdbx_seq_one_letter_code
_entity_poly.pdbx_strand_id
1 'polypeptide(L)'
;GTRERERERPISYALEHEKNFFENHKAYRNKSSYCGTPYLARKLNLILMMHIKQTLPDIKARIASSLQKYTTELAQLGDSMLGNSANIILNIITEFSNEYRTVLDGNNQELSSVELSGGARISFVFHELYSNGVKAVDPFDQVKDIDIRTILYNSSGSSPAYSSVPPLRTYVKTANQETCGPKLGKCVSLRLWRTRSRILGQVSA
;
A
#
# COMPACT_ATOMS: atom_id res chain seq x y z
N GLY A 1 0.12 -71.52 16.94
CA GLY A 1 1.47 -70.95 17.15
C GLY A 1 1.46 -69.96 18.29
N THR A 2 1.32 -70.44 19.53
CA THR A 2 1.31 -69.61 20.75
C THR A 2 2.03 -70.25 21.94
N ARG A 3 2.55 -71.48 21.81
CA ARG A 3 3.25 -72.22 22.88
C ARG A 3 4.64 -71.67 23.23
N GLU A 4 5.22 -70.81 22.40
CA GLU A 4 6.56 -70.25 22.65
C GLU A 4 6.56 -69.05 23.61
N ARG A 5 5.41 -68.38 23.82
CA ARG A 5 5.32 -67.31 24.84
C ARG A 5 5.31 -67.82 26.28
N GLU A 6 4.85 -69.06 26.50
CA GLU A 6 4.81 -69.69 27.83
C GLU A 6 6.18 -70.16 28.32
N ARG A 7 7.18 -70.24 27.44
CA ARG A 7 8.56 -70.54 27.82
C ARG A 7 9.38 -69.28 27.59
N GLU A 8 9.81 -68.61 28.65
CA GLU A 8 10.70 -67.43 28.63
C GLU A 8 12.07 -67.78 28.03
N ARG A 9 12.11 -68.13 26.75
CA ARG A 9 13.34 -68.44 26.04
C ARG A 9 14.03 -67.13 25.66
N PRO A 10 15.36 -67.04 25.81
CA PRO A 10 16.08 -65.84 25.44
C PRO A 10 15.97 -65.58 23.93
N ILE A 11 15.94 -64.31 23.54
CA ILE A 11 15.79 -63.86 22.15
C ILE A 11 16.89 -64.47 21.25
N SER A 12 18.08 -64.70 21.81
CA SER A 12 19.19 -65.36 21.12
C SER A 12 18.84 -66.78 20.64
N TYR A 13 18.12 -67.55 21.45
CA TYR A 13 17.68 -68.91 21.10
C TYR A 13 16.68 -68.90 19.93
N ALA A 14 15.78 -67.91 19.91
CA ALA A 14 14.81 -67.75 18.83
C ALA A 14 15.48 -67.38 17.50
N LEU A 15 16.47 -66.48 17.53
CA LEU A 15 17.25 -66.07 16.35
C LEU A 15 18.07 -67.22 15.76
N GLU A 16 18.67 -68.06 16.62
CA GLU A 16 19.47 -69.20 16.18
C GLU A 16 18.61 -70.33 15.59
N HIS A 17 17.45 -70.59 16.20
CA HIS A 17 16.46 -71.53 15.66
C HIS A 17 15.90 -71.04 14.31
N GLU A 18 15.61 -69.75 14.18
CA GLU A 18 15.18 -69.12 12.93
C GLU A 18 16.25 -69.29 11.83
N LYS A 19 17.53 -69.04 12.15
CA LYS A 19 18.64 -69.22 11.22
C LYS A 19 18.76 -70.67 10.74
N ASN A 20 18.75 -71.63 11.66
CA ASN A 20 18.83 -73.06 11.34
C ASN A 20 17.62 -73.55 10.53
N PHE A 21 16.43 -72.98 10.75
CA PHE A 21 15.24 -73.29 9.96
C PHE A 21 15.38 -72.84 8.51
N PHE A 22 15.85 -71.61 8.27
CA PHE A 22 16.02 -71.08 6.91
C PHE A 22 17.16 -71.73 6.14
N GLU A 23 18.21 -72.20 6.81
CA GLU A 23 19.35 -72.90 6.17
C GLU A 23 19.02 -74.36 5.81
N ASN A 24 18.26 -75.08 6.63
CA ASN A 24 17.98 -76.50 6.43
C ASN A 24 16.76 -76.78 5.54
N HIS A 25 15.89 -75.79 5.31
CA HIS A 25 14.65 -76.00 4.55
C HIS A 25 14.89 -75.99 3.03
N LYS A 26 14.55 -77.10 2.36
CA LYS A 26 14.73 -77.32 0.91
C LYS A 26 14.25 -76.18 -0.02
N ALA A 27 13.21 -75.43 0.35
CA ALA A 27 12.67 -74.33 -0.46
C ALA A 27 13.29 -72.96 -0.15
N TYR A 28 13.77 -72.73 1.07
CA TYR A 28 14.29 -71.44 1.53
C TYR A 28 15.82 -71.38 1.61
N ARG A 29 16.51 -72.51 1.50
CA ARG A 29 17.98 -72.61 1.54
C ARG A 29 18.68 -71.68 0.54
N ASN A 30 18.15 -71.55 -0.67
CA ASN A 30 18.71 -70.65 -1.70
C ASN A 30 18.46 -69.16 -1.43
N LYS A 31 17.57 -68.82 -0.49
CA LYS A 31 17.19 -67.45 -0.10
C LYS A 31 17.45 -67.15 1.37
N SER A 32 18.13 -68.05 2.10
CA SER A 32 18.31 -67.97 3.55
C SER A 32 18.99 -66.66 3.98
N SER A 33 19.86 -66.09 3.14
CA SER A 33 20.53 -64.81 3.38
C SER A 33 19.61 -63.58 3.32
N TYR A 34 18.44 -63.69 2.68
CA TYR A 34 17.43 -62.63 2.56
C TYR A 34 16.21 -62.87 3.48
N CYS A 35 16.26 -63.93 4.27
CA CYS A 35 15.20 -64.31 5.19
C CYS A 35 15.67 -64.17 6.64
N GLY A 36 14.74 -63.85 7.53
CA GLY A 36 14.96 -63.79 8.96
C GLY A 36 14.90 -62.40 9.57
N THR A 37 14.69 -62.37 10.89
CA THR A 37 14.65 -61.17 11.73
C THR A 37 15.86 -60.22 11.56
N PRO A 38 17.13 -60.68 11.51
CA PRO A 38 18.26 -59.77 11.37
C PRO A 38 18.33 -59.10 9.98
N TYR A 39 17.90 -59.79 8.92
CA TYR A 39 17.81 -59.20 7.58
C TYR A 39 16.68 -58.18 7.51
N LEU A 40 15.51 -58.49 8.10
CA LEU A 40 14.39 -57.57 8.21
C LEU A 40 14.77 -56.28 8.95
N ALA A 41 15.45 -56.39 10.10
CA ALA A 41 15.91 -55.24 10.87
C ALA A 41 16.86 -54.33 10.07
N ARG A 42 17.82 -54.93 9.34
CA ARG A 42 18.71 -54.19 8.44
C ARG A 42 17.96 -53.50 7.31
N LYS A 43 17.00 -54.20 6.69
CA LYS A 43 16.19 -53.66 5.59
C LYS A 43 15.29 -52.51 6.05
N LEU A 44 14.67 -52.63 7.22
CA LEU A 44 13.86 -51.55 7.83
C LEU A 44 14.73 -50.34 8.14
N ASN A 45 15.92 -50.53 8.72
CA ASN A 45 16.85 -49.44 8.98
C ASN A 45 17.28 -48.74 7.67
N LEU A 46 17.57 -49.51 6.63
CA LEU A 46 17.94 -48.96 5.32
C LEU A 46 16.80 -48.15 4.69
N ILE A 47 15.57 -48.66 4.74
CA ILE A 47 14.38 -47.95 4.26
C ILE A 47 14.17 -46.66 5.07
N LEU A 48 14.31 -46.71 6.40
CA LEU A 48 14.18 -45.55 7.27
C LEU A 48 15.22 -44.48 6.94
N MET A 49 16.50 -44.87 6.83
CA MET A 49 17.59 -43.96 6.46
C MET A 49 17.37 -43.33 5.07
N MET A 50 16.91 -44.13 4.10
CA MET A 50 16.60 -43.63 2.76
C MET A 50 15.45 -42.62 2.82
N HIS A 51 14.39 -42.92 3.58
CA HIS A 51 13.25 -42.05 3.74
C HIS A 51 13.63 -40.72 4.41
N ILE A 52 14.45 -40.75 5.48
CA ILE A 52 14.97 -39.54 6.12
C ILE A 52 15.76 -38.67 5.13
N LYS A 53 16.64 -39.29 4.32
CA LYS A 53 17.41 -38.56 3.30
C LYS A 53 16.53 -37.94 2.22
N GLN A 54 15.42 -38.59 1.86
CA GLN A 54 14.48 -38.08 0.86
C GLN A 54 13.58 -36.96 1.41
N THR A 55 13.20 -37.00 2.69
CA THR A 55 12.31 -36.01 3.32
C THR A 55 13.06 -34.78 3.84
N LEU A 56 14.33 -34.90 4.22
CA LEU A 56 15.17 -33.77 4.64
C LEU A 56 15.19 -32.56 3.67
N PRO A 57 15.41 -32.72 2.36
CA PRO A 57 15.42 -31.59 1.43
C PRO A 57 14.07 -30.88 1.33
N ASP A 58 12.95 -31.63 1.36
CA ASP A 58 11.60 -31.05 1.34
C ASP A 58 11.34 -30.24 2.61
N ILE A 59 11.69 -30.78 3.79
CA ILE A 59 11.57 -30.07 5.07
C ILE A 59 12.44 -28.81 5.06
N LYS A 60 13.68 -28.90 4.57
CA LYS A 60 14.57 -27.74 4.44
C LYS A 60 13.98 -26.67 3.52
N ALA A 61 13.42 -27.05 2.38
CA ALA A 61 12.77 -26.13 1.45
C ALA A 61 11.53 -25.46 2.07
N ARG A 62 10.71 -26.22 2.81
CA ARG A 62 9.57 -25.68 3.56
C ARG A 62 9.99 -24.68 4.63
N ILE A 63 11.02 -25.01 5.43
CA ILE A 63 11.55 -24.10 6.45
C ILE A 63 12.10 -22.83 5.79
N ALA A 64 12.85 -22.95 4.71
CA ALA A 64 13.38 -21.79 3.98
C ALA A 64 12.26 -20.90 3.42
N SER A 65 11.20 -21.50 2.87
CA SER A 65 10.03 -20.77 2.39
C SER A 65 9.29 -20.06 3.54
N SER A 66 9.06 -20.74 4.66
CA SER A 66 8.44 -20.13 5.84
C SER A 66 9.30 -19.00 6.40
N LEU A 67 10.62 -19.19 6.50
CA LEU A 67 11.55 -18.17 6.95
C LEU A 67 11.47 -16.93 6.05
N GLN A 68 11.51 -17.12 4.72
CA GLN A 68 11.38 -16.02 3.78
C GLN A 68 10.06 -15.25 3.94
N LYS A 69 8.94 -15.96 4.15
CA LYS A 69 7.64 -15.34 4.42
C LYS A 69 7.69 -14.48 5.68
N TYR A 70 8.16 -15.03 6.79
CA TYR A 70 8.26 -14.30 8.05
C TYR A 70 9.26 -13.15 8.00
N THR A 71 10.38 -13.28 7.29
CA THR A 71 11.32 -12.17 7.08
C THR A 71 10.69 -11.04 6.26
N THR A 72 9.86 -11.38 5.28
CA THR A 72 9.14 -10.37 4.48
C THR A 72 8.08 -9.66 5.33
N GLU A 73 7.31 -10.40 6.13
CA GLU A 73 6.36 -9.82 7.08
C GLU A 73 7.05 -8.96 8.14
N LEU A 74 8.21 -9.40 8.63
CA LEU A 74 9.00 -8.65 9.61
C LEU A 74 9.58 -7.37 9.02
N ALA A 75 9.99 -7.40 7.74
CA ALA A 75 10.40 -6.20 7.01
C ALA A 75 9.24 -5.22 6.79
N GLN A 76 8.02 -5.71 6.57
CA GLN A 76 6.81 -4.87 6.48
C GLN A 76 6.45 -4.23 7.82
N LEU A 77 6.70 -4.92 8.94
CA LEU A 77 6.44 -4.40 10.29
C LEU A 77 7.43 -3.30 10.71
N GLY A 78 8.53 -3.13 9.98
CA GLY A 78 9.59 -2.16 10.26
C GLY A 78 10.64 -2.68 11.24
N ASP A 79 11.78 -1.98 11.30
CA ASP A 79 12.87 -2.35 12.20
C ASP A 79 12.43 -2.18 13.66
N SER A 80 12.71 -3.20 14.48
CA SER A 80 12.29 -3.24 15.88
C SER A 80 12.78 -1.99 16.60
N MET A 81 11.85 -1.29 17.25
CA MET A 81 11.98 -0.09 18.09
C MET A 81 13.22 -0.09 19.01
N LEU A 82 14.40 0.12 18.45
CA LEU A 82 15.69 0.27 19.13
C LEU A 82 16.40 1.56 18.67
N GLY A 83 15.61 2.55 18.28
CA GLY A 83 16.07 3.91 17.97
C GLY A 83 15.46 4.92 18.94
N ASN A 84 16.21 6.00 19.20
CA ASN A 84 15.71 7.16 19.94
C ASN A 84 14.38 7.62 19.30
N SER A 85 13.27 7.58 20.03
CA SER A 85 11.92 7.81 19.50
C SER A 85 11.79 9.13 18.71
N ALA A 86 12.56 10.15 19.09
CA ALA A 86 12.66 11.42 18.39
C ALA A 86 13.19 11.28 16.95
N ASN A 87 14.20 10.44 16.71
CA ASN A 87 14.76 10.21 15.37
C ASN A 87 13.77 9.46 14.47
N ILE A 88 13.01 8.53 15.04
CA ILE A 88 11.98 7.77 14.31
C ILE A 88 10.88 8.73 13.84
N ILE A 89 10.37 9.58 14.73
CA ILE A 89 9.36 10.59 14.38
C ILE A 89 9.89 11.54 13.31
N LEU A 90 11.14 12.00 13.42
CA LEU A 90 11.75 12.86 12.41
C LEU A 90 11.87 12.17 11.06
N ASN A 91 12.26 10.89 11.03
CA ASN A 91 12.31 10.11 9.78
C ASN A 91 10.91 9.99 9.15
N ILE A 92 9.90 9.64 9.93
CA ILE A 92 8.51 9.53 9.45
C ILE A 92 8.02 10.88 8.89
N ILE A 93 8.25 11.98 9.61
CA ILE A 93 7.86 13.32 9.13
C ILE A 93 8.61 13.68 7.84
N THR A 94 9.90 13.35 7.75
CA THR A 94 10.73 13.64 6.58
C THR A 94 10.29 12.83 5.37
N GLU A 95 10.05 11.53 5.56
CA GLU A 95 9.54 10.62 4.53
C GLU A 95 8.17 11.07 4.02
N PHE A 96 7.22 11.33 4.93
CA PHE A 96 5.90 11.85 4.59
C PHE A 96 6.00 13.19 3.82
N SER A 97 6.88 14.09 4.26
CA SER A 97 7.07 15.39 3.59
C SER A 97 7.63 15.22 2.17
N ASN A 98 8.56 14.28 1.98
CA ASN A 98 9.15 13.97 0.68
C ASN A 98 8.12 13.31 -0.25
N GLU A 99 7.33 12.38 0.26
CA GLU A 99 6.27 11.72 -0.51
C GLU A 99 5.18 12.70 -0.91
N TYR A 100 4.71 13.52 0.03
CA TYR A 100 3.75 14.58 -0.25
C TYR A 100 4.27 15.55 -1.32
N ARG A 101 5.55 15.93 -1.24
CA ARG A 101 6.19 16.78 -2.26
C ARG A 101 6.26 16.08 -3.62
N THR A 102 6.59 14.80 -3.64
CA THR A 102 6.65 13.98 -4.87
C THR A 102 5.29 13.89 -5.57
N VAL A 103 4.20 13.72 -4.81
CA VAL A 103 2.81 13.73 -5.33
C VAL A 103 2.43 15.12 -5.88
N LEU A 104 2.92 16.18 -5.24
CA LEU A 104 2.65 17.55 -5.66
C LEU A 104 3.44 17.93 -6.91
N ASP A 105 4.68 17.46 -7.06
CA ASP A 105 5.50 17.62 -8.26
C ASP A 105 5.06 16.69 -9.41
N GLY A 106 4.22 15.67 -9.11
CA GLY A 106 3.64 14.76 -10.10
C GLY A 106 4.52 13.56 -10.46
N ASN A 107 5.57 13.28 -9.68
CA ASN A 107 6.48 12.15 -9.89
C ASN A 107 6.02 10.90 -9.11
N ASN A 108 4.70 10.63 -9.10
CA ASN A 108 4.14 9.49 -8.39
C ASN A 108 4.30 8.21 -9.23
N GLN A 109 4.64 7.08 -8.59
CA GLN A 109 4.80 5.80 -9.28
C GLN A 109 3.46 5.18 -9.73
N GLU A 110 2.36 5.53 -9.07
CA GLU A 110 1.01 5.05 -9.40
C GLU A 110 0.18 6.16 -10.08
N LEU A 111 0.40 6.33 -11.39
CA LEU A 111 -0.36 7.26 -12.21
C LEU A 111 -1.66 6.61 -12.69
N SER A 112 -2.80 7.14 -12.25
CA SER A 112 -4.11 6.80 -12.83
C SER A 112 -4.28 7.52 -14.17
N SER A 113 -4.68 6.78 -15.22
CA SER A 113 -5.00 7.35 -16.54
C SER A 113 -6.41 7.94 -16.63
N VAL A 114 -7.21 7.80 -15.57
CA VAL A 114 -8.65 8.13 -15.58
C VAL A 114 -8.94 9.50 -14.96
N GLU A 115 -8.21 9.90 -13.91
CA GLU A 115 -8.46 11.15 -13.19
C GLU A 115 -7.16 11.95 -12.94
N LEU A 116 -7.23 13.27 -13.05
CA LEU A 116 -6.17 14.18 -12.64
C LEU A 116 -6.02 14.17 -11.10
N SER A 117 -4.83 13.86 -10.61
CA SER A 117 -4.49 13.81 -9.18
C SER A 117 -3.31 14.75 -8.85
N GLY A 118 -3.00 14.89 -7.55
CA GLY A 118 -1.82 15.62 -7.09
C GLY A 118 -1.73 17.08 -7.54
N GLY A 119 -0.53 17.49 -7.98
CA GLY A 119 -0.26 18.84 -8.47
C GLY A 119 -0.96 19.18 -9.79
N ALA A 120 -1.16 18.21 -10.68
CA ALA A 120 -1.83 18.43 -11.96
C ALA A 120 -3.29 18.89 -11.75
N ARG A 121 -3.97 18.32 -10.75
CA ARG A 121 -5.32 18.75 -10.38
C ARG A 121 -5.37 20.17 -9.82
N ILE A 122 -4.37 20.56 -9.04
CA ILE A 122 -4.23 21.92 -8.52
C ILE A 122 -4.04 22.90 -9.68
N SER A 123 -3.16 22.58 -10.62
CA SER A 123 -2.94 23.38 -11.83
C SER A 123 -4.21 23.54 -12.65
N PHE A 124 -4.97 22.46 -12.88
CA PHE A 124 -6.27 22.51 -13.55
C PHE A 124 -7.27 23.47 -12.88
N VAL A 125 -7.34 23.47 -11.55
CA VAL A 125 -8.24 24.38 -10.82
C VAL A 125 -7.86 25.85 -11.06
N PHE A 126 -6.57 26.19 -11.13
CA PHE A 126 -6.14 27.58 -11.37
C PHE A 126 -6.21 27.99 -12.85
N HIS A 127 -5.76 27.13 -13.76
CA HIS A 127 -5.64 27.52 -15.17
C HIS A 127 -6.97 27.41 -15.91
N GLU A 128 -7.77 26.39 -15.62
CA GLU A 128 -9.02 26.17 -16.35
C GLU A 128 -10.19 26.71 -15.55
N LEU A 129 -10.32 26.29 -14.30
CA LEU A 129 -11.53 26.56 -13.54
C LEU A 129 -11.62 28.02 -13.05
N TYR A 130 -10.52 28.56 -12.54
CA TYR A 130 -10.47 29.96 -12.14
C TYR A 130 -10.53 30.90 -13.35
N SER A 131 -9.78 30.61 -14.43
CA SER A 131 -9.85 31.42 -15.66
C SER A 131 -11.26 31.46 -16.25
N ASN A 132 -11.92 30.31 -16.35
CA ASN A 132 -13.31 30.23 -16.83
C ASN A 132 -14.27 30.93 -15.86
N GLY A 133 -14.05 30.81 -14.55
CA GLY A 133 -14.81 31.53 -13.54
C GLY A 133 -14.69 33.04 -13.68
N VAL A 134 -13.48 33.58 -13.90
CA VAL A 134 -13.26 35.02 -14.11
C VAL A 134 -13.95 35.48 -15.39
N LYS A 135 -13.84 34.71 -16.47
CA LYS A 135 -14.48 35.05 -17.76
C LYS A 135 -16.00 34.99 -17.72
N ALA A 136 -16.57 34.13 -16.88
CA ALA A 136 -18.02 34.00 -16.71
C ALA A 136 -18.64 35.09 -15.83
N VAL A 137 -17.82 35.83 -15.07
CA VAL A 137 -18.31 36.98 -14.30
C VAL A 137 -18.45 38.16 -15.25
N ASP A 138 -19.70 38.59 -15.46
CA ASP A 138 -19.98 39.83 -16.17
C ASP A 138 -19.66 41.02 -15.25
N PRO A 139 -18.70 41.89 -15.62
CA PRO A 139 -18.34 43.07 -14.83
C PRO A 139 -19.45 44.12 -14.76
N PHE A 140 -20.50 44.02 -15.57
CA PHE A 140 -21.62 44.97 -15.62
C PHE A 140 -22.91 44.45 -14.99
N ASP A 141 -22.95 43.23 -14.47
CA ASP A 141 -24.18 42.64 -13.88
C ASP A 141 -24.73 43.48 -12.71
N GLN A 142 -23.85 44.14 -11.96
CA GLN A 142 -24.23 45.04 -10.87
C GLN A 142 -24.29 46.53 -11.25
N VAL A 143 -23.86 46.89 -12.45
CA VAL A 143 -23.79 48.28 -12.91
C VAL A 143 -25.04 48.58 -13.74
N LYS A 144 -26.06 49.17 -13.10
CA LYS A 144 -27.31 49.53 -13.80
C LYS A 144 -27.23 50.92 -14.39
N ASP A 145 -27.84 51.12 -15.56
CA ASP A 145 -27.91 52.42 -16.24
C ASP A 145 -28.51 53.53 -15.35
N ILE A 146 -29.43 53.19 -14.46
CA ILE A 146 -30.04 54.15 -13.54
C ILE A 146 -29.06 54.63 -12.45
N ASP A 147 -28.18 53.74 -12.00
CA ASP A 147 -27.16 54.05 -10.99
C ASP A 147 -26.05 54.88 -11.63
N ILE A 148 -25.63 54.52 -12.85
CA ILE A 148 -24.69 55.32 -13.66
C ILE A 148 -25.21 56.75 -13.81
N ARG A 149 -26.47 56.90 -14.23
CA ARG A 149 -27.11 58.22 -14.42
C ARG A 149 -27.17 59.01 -13.12
N THR A 150 -27.58 58.37 -12.02
CA THR A 150 -27.68 59.01 -10.70
C THR A 150 -26.32 59.47 -10.20
N ILE A 151 -25.28 58.64 -10.36
CA ILE A 151 -23.90 58.99 -10.00
C ILE A 151 -23.41 60.16 -10.87
N LEU A 152 -23.71 60.16 -12.17
CA LEU A 152 -23.32 61.25 -13.08
C LEU A 152 -23.96 62.58 -12.68
N TYR A 153 -25.26 62.61 -12.36
CA TYR A 153 -25.94 63.83 -11.92
C TYR A 153 -25.44 64.31 -10.56
N ASN A 154 -25.30 63.39 -9.59
CA ASN A 154 -24.81 63.74 -8.25
C ASN A 154 -23.36 64.22 -8.26
N SER A 155 -22.54 63.69 -9.17
CA SER A 155 -21.14 64.13 -9.33
C SER A 155 -20.98 65.43 -10.11
N SER A 156 -21.99 65.83 -10.88
CA SER A 156 -22.00 67.12 -11.60
C SER A 156 -22.35 68.29 -10.68
N GLY A 157 -22.98 68.04 -9.53
CA GLY A 157 -23.32 69.08 -8.56
C GLY A 157 -24.22 70.17 -9.16
N SER A 158 -23.89 71.45 -8.94
CA SER A 158 -24.66 72.61 -9.41
C SER A 158 -24.24 73.16 -10.78
N SER A 159 -23.23 72.57 -11.43
CA SER A 159 -22.71 73.04 -12.72
C SER A 159 -22.84 71.94 -13.78
N PRO A 160 -23.28 72.25 -15.02
CA PRO A 160 -23.46 71.24 -16.07
C PRO A 160 -22.08 70.85 -16.65
N ALA A 161 -21.27 70.12 -15.87
CA ALA A 161 -19.96 69.65 -16.30
C ALA A 161 -20.04 68.23 -16.88
N TYR A 162 -19.91 68.13 -18.20
CA TYR A 162 -19.65 66.88 -18.93
C TYR A 162 -18.22 66.40 -18.67
N SER A 163 -17.96 65.74 -17.54
CA SER A 163 -16.85 64.76 -17.36
C SER A 163 -16.67 64.41 -15.88
N SER A 164 -17.48 63.48 -15.36
CA SER A 164 -17.22 62.84 -14.07
C SER A 164 -16.80 61.38 -14.26
N VAL A 165 -15.65 61.19 -14.90
CA VAL A 165 -14.98 59.88 -15.06
C VAL A 165 -14.50 59.27 -13.72
N PRO A 166 -14.00 60.05 -12.74
CA PRO A 166 -13.49 59.48 -11.48
C PRO A 166 -14.55 58.77 -10.60
N PRO A 167 -15.77 59.32 -10.39
CA PRO A 167 -16.83 58.65 -9.62
C PRO A 167 -17.30 57.35 -10.26
N LEU A 168 -17.45 57.35 -11.59
CA LEU A 168 -17.85 56.15 -12.34
C LEU A 168 -16.78 55.06 -12.25
N ARG A 169 -15.49 55.45 -12.31
CA ARG A 169 -14.37 54.53 -12.09
C ARG A 169 -14.38 53.90 -10.69
N THR A 170 -14.69 54.68 -9.66
CA THR A 170 -14.79 54.18 -8.28
C THR A 170 -15.98 53.23 -8.14
N TYR A 171 -17.13 53.56 -8.72
CA TYR A 171 -18.32 52.69 -8.68
C TYR A 171 -18.08 51.33 -9.36
N VAL A 172 -17.51 51.32 -10.57
CA VAL A 172 -17.17 50.08 -11.28
C VAL A 172 -16.13 49.26 -10.50
N LYS A 173 -15.17 49.91 -9.84
CA LYS A 173 -14.20 49.22 -8.96
C LYS A 173 -14.88 48.55 -7.77
N THR A 174 -15.78 49.24 -7.08
CA THR A 174 -16.51 48.71 -5.93
C THR A 174 -17.41 47.54 -6.34
N ALA A 175 -18.16 47.69 -7.45
CA ALA A 175 -19.03 46.64 -7.98
C ALA A 175 -18.24 45.37 -8.36
N ASN A 176 -17.09 45.51 -9.03
CA ASN A 176 -16.22 44.38 -9.34
C ASN A 176 -15.63 43.71 -8.09
N GLN A 177 -15.32 44.48 -7.06
CA GLN A 177 -14.76 43.97 -5.81
C GLN A 177 -15.77 43.15 -5.01
N GLU A 178 -17.04 43.55 -5.01
CA GLU A 178 -18.14 42.83 -4.35
C GLU A 178 -18.54 41.55 -5.10
N THR A 179 -18.50 41.57 -6.43
CA THR A 179 -18.99 40.46 -7.26
C THR A 179 -17.93 39.38 -7.47
N CYS A 180 -16.70 39.78 -7.76
CA CYS A 180 -15.64 38.86 -8.21
C CYS A 180 -14.82 38.30 -7.04
N GLY A 181 -14.50 39.13 -6.03
CA GLY A 181 -13.63 38.74 -4.91
C GLY A 181 -14.17 37.58 -4.07
N PRO A 182 -15.35 37.69 -3.45
CA PRO A 182 -15.80 36.70 -2.47
C PRO A 182 -16.35 35.41 -3.10
N LYS A 183 -16.97 35.46 -4.29
CA LYS A 183 -17.59 34.26 -4.91
C LYS A 183 -16.54 33.35 -5.54
N LEU A 184 -15.63 33.91 -6.33
CA LEU A 184 -14.57 33.15 -7.00
C LEU A 184 -13.51 32.67 -6.00
N GLY A 185 -13.09 33.54 -5.07
CA GLY A 185 -12.09 33.20 -4.06
C GLY A 185 -12.54 32.07 -3.12
N LYS A 186 -13.82 32.06 -2.71
CA LYS A 186 -14.36 30.97 -1.87
C LYS A 186 -14.46 29.65 -2.62
N CYS A 187 -14.92 29.65 -3.88
CA CYS A 187 -15.06 28.43 -4.67
C CYS A 187 -13.70 27.78 -4.97
N VAL A 188 -12.71 28.60 -5.34
CA VAL A 188 -11.32 28.14 -5.57
C VAL A 188 -10.73 27.59 -4.27
N SER A 189 -10.84 28.34 -3.17
CA SER A 189 -10.32 27.90 -1.86
C SER A 189 -10.94 26.57 -1.41
N LEU A 190 -12.25 26.39 -1.58
CA LEU A 190 -12.94 25.13 -1.28
C LEU A 190 -12.45 23.96 -2.14
N ARG A 191 -12.24 24.17 -3.45
CA ARG A 191 -11.73 23.12 -4.34
C ARG A 191 -10.26 22.81 -4.08
N LEU A 192 -9.45 23.82 -3.77
CA LEU A 192 -8.05 23.64 -3.39
C LEU A 192 -7.96 22.84 -2.10
N TRP A 193 -8.74 23.21 -1.09
CA TRP A 193 -8.82 22.50 0.18
C TRP A 193 -9.23 21.04 -0.02
N ARG A 194 -10.30 20.79 -0.79
CA ARG A 194 -10.75 19.43 -1.10
C ARG A 194 -9.70 18.60 -1.85
N THR A 195 -8.96 19.22 -2.76
CA THR A 195 -7.87 18.55 -3.48
C THR A 195 -6.72 18.23 -2.55
N ARG A 196 -6.34 19.17 -1.67
CA ARG A 196 -5.29 18.99 -0.67
C ARG A 196 -5.66 17.90 0.34
N SER A 197 -6.90 17.85 0.81
CA SER A 197 -7.40 16.78 1.68
C SER A 197 -7.39 15.41 1.00
N ARG A 198 -7.68 15.32 -0.31
CA ARG A 198 -7.54 14.06 -1.06
C ARG A 198 -6.09 13.61 -1.15
N ILE A 199 -5.15 14.53 -1.40
CA ILE A 199 -3.72 14.22 -1.44
C ILE A 199 -3.24 13.72 -0.07
N LEU A 200 -3.62 14.41 1.02
CA LEU A 200 -3.31 13.96 2.38
C LEU A 200 -3.89 12.57 2.67
N GLY A 201 -5.11 12.27 2.20
CA GLY A 201 -5.71 10.95 2.36
C GLY A 201 -5.01 9.85 1.56
N GLN A 202 -4.35 10.17 0.45
CA GLN A 202 -3.58 9.20 -0.34
C GLN A 202 -2.19 8.92 0.26
N VAL A 203 -1.54 9.93 0.83
CA VAL A 203 -0.20 9.78 1.44
C VAL A 203 -0.27 9.17 2.85
N SER A 204 -1.44 9.24 3.50
CA SER A 204 -1.63 8.69 4.85
C SER A 204 -2.16 7.25 4.86
N ALA A 205 -2.49 6.67 3.71
CA ALA A 205 -3.10 5.34 3.58
C ALA A 205 -2.06 4.32 3.14
#